data_AF-M5FBK6-F1
#
_entry.id   AF-M5FBK6-F1
#
_cell.length_a   1.000
_cell.length_b   1.000
_cell.length_c   1.000
_cell.angle_alpha   90.00
_cell.angle_beta   90.00
_cell.angle_gamma   90.00
#
_symmetry.space_group_name_H-M   'P 1'
#
loop_
_entity.id
_entity.type
_entity.pdbx_description
1 polymer ?
#
loop_
_entity_poly.entity_id
_entity_poly.type
_entity_poly.pdbx_seq_one_letter_code
_entity_poly.pdbx_strand_id
1 'polypeptide(L)' 'MVAGEPNDVRVKRCSGGWVVHIVEDGKLTVLRFKTQFPAENYADGQRARLGLAAKPPIDEPDM' A
#
# COMPACT_ATOMS: atom_id res chain seq x y z
N MET A 1 12.85 5.54 22.09
CA MET A 1 11.75 5.72 21.13
C MET A 1 11.63 4.42 20.38
N VAL A 2 10.52 3.71 20.50
CA VAL A 2 10.30 2.53 19.66
C VAL A 2 10.11 3.06 18.25
N ALA A 3 11.16 3.01 17.44
CA ALA A 3 11.02 3.13 16.01
C ALA A 3 10.43 1.79 15.54
N GLY A 4 9.14 1.58 15.85
CA GLY A 4 8.35 0.63 15.11
C GLY A 4 8.47 1.02 13.64
N GLU A 5 8.54 0.03 12.75
CA GLU A 5 8.75 0.26 11.32
C GLU A 5 7.96 1.47 10.81
N PRO A 6 8.57 2.34 9.99
CA PRO A 6 7.89 3.51 9.47
C PRO A 6 6.61 3.07 8.75
N ASN A 7 5.52 3.77 9.03
CA ASN A 7 4.27 3.51 8.36
C ASN A 7 4.51 3.55 6.84
N ASP A 8 4.04 2.53 6.14
CA ASP A 8 4.25 2.42 4.70
C ASP A 8 3.00 1.89 4.05
N VAL A 9 2.66 2.44 2.89
CA VAL A 9 1.57 1.92 2.09
C VAL A 9 2.02 1.87 0.66
N ARG A 10 1.97 0.68 0.09
CA ARG A 10 2.37 0.41 -1.29
C ARG A 10 1.35 -0.46 -2.00
N VAL A 11 1.23 -0.24 -3.30
CA VAL A 11 0.40 -1.05 -4.19
C VAL A 11 1.33 -1.94 -4.98
N LYS A 12 1.01 -3.23 -5.11
CA LYS A 12 1.81 -4.20 -5.85
C LYS A 12 0.93 -4.95 -6.84
N ARG A 13 1.39 -5.06 -8.10
CA ARG A 13 0.71 -5.89 -9.09
C ARG A 13 1.02 -7.37 -8.84
N CYS A 14 -0.01 -8.21 -8.82
CA CYS A 14 0.10 -9.66 -8.78
C CYS A 14 -0.49 -10.29 -10.04
N SER A 15 -0.14 -11.54 -10.35
CA SER A 15 -0.56 -12.29 -11.56
C SER A 15 -2.08 -12.50 -11.75
N GLY A 16 -2.92 -11.88 -10.93
CA GLY A 16 -4.38 -11.90 -11.04
C GLY A 16 -5.06 -10.69 -10.41
N GLY A 17 -4.35 -9.58 -10.23
CA GLY A 17 -4.90 -8.36 -9.64
C GLY A 17 -3.87 -7.49 -8.95
N TRP A 18 -4.32 -6.80 -7.93
CA TRP A 18 -3.57 -5.77 -7.22
C TRP A 18 -3.60 -6.06 -5.74
N VAL A 19 -2.52 -5.74 -5.04
CA VAL A 19 -2.40 -5.98 -3.62
C VAL A 19 -1.91 -4.70 -2.97
N VAL A 20 -2.59 -4.25 -1.91
CA VAL A 20 -2.18 -3.11 -1.11
C VAL A 20 -1.55 -3.63 0.17
N HIS A 21 -0.29 -3.28 0.41
CA HIS A 21 0.41 -3.54 1.67
C HIS A 21 0.37 -2.27 2.50
N ILE A 22 -0.04 -2.40 3.76
CA ILE A 22 -0.13 -1.31 4.74
C ILE A 22 0.65 -1.75 5.96
N VAL A 23 1.73 -1.06 6.26
CA VAL A 23 2.47 -1.17 7.51
C VAL A 23 2.00 -0.02 8.39
N GLU A 24 1.38 -0.35 9.51
CA GLU A 24 0.96 0.62 10.52
C GLU A 24 1.44 0.12 11.88
N ASP A 25 2.30 0.89 12.55
CA ASP A 25 2.81 0.56 13.88
C ASP A 25 3.45 -0.85 13.96
N GLY A 26 4.16 -1.27 12.91
CA GLY A 26 4.75 -2.61 12.79
C GLY A 26 3.76 -3.74 12.46
N LYS A 27 2.48 -3.41 12.20
CA LYS A 27 1.48 -4.37 11.73
C LYS A 27 1.31 -4.30 10.22
N LEU A 28 1.64 -5.40 9.55
CA LEU A 28 1.40 -5.56 8.12
C LEU A 28 -0.04 -6.03 7.85
N THR A 29 -0.77 -5.24 7.07
CA THR A 29 -2.09 -5.56 6.53
C THR A 29 -1.99 -5.68 5.01
N VAL A 30 -2.57 -6.73 4.45
CA VAL A 30 -2.53 -7.03 3.01
C VAL A 30 -3.95 -7.16 2.48
N LEU A 31 -4.33 -6.33 1.52
CA LEU A 31 -5.63 -6.39 0.86
C LEU A 31 -5.48 -6.64 -0.64
N ARG A 32 -6.21 -7.63 -1.15
CA ARG A 32 -6.19 -7.97 -2.57
C ARG A 32 -7.42 -7.40 -3.27
N PHE A 33 -7.17 -6.77 -4.41
CA PHE A 33 -8.14 -6.16 -5.30
C PHE A 33 -8.04 -6.81 -6.68
N LYS A 34 -9.17 -6.89 -7.39
CA LYS A 34 -9.18 -7.40 -8.77
C LYS A 34 -8.70 -6.37 -9.79
N THR A 35 -8.94 -5.08 -9.50
CA THR A 35 -8.68 -3.96 -10.40
C THR A 35 -7.75 -2.94 -9.76
N GLN A 36 -7.02 -2.20 -10.61
CA GLN A 36 -6.00 -1.25 -10.17
C GLN A 36 -6.60 -0.05 -9.45
N PHE A 37 -7.62 0.57 -10.07
CA PHE A 37 -8.26 1.78 -9.59
C PHE A 37 -8.72 1.72 -8.12
N PRO A 38 -9.46 0.69 -7.65
CA PRO A 38 -9.82 0.60 -6.23
C PRO A 38 -8.62 0.30 -5.32
N ALA A 39 -7.58 -0.39 -5.81
CA ALA A 39 -6.37 -0.63 -5.03
C ALA A 39 -5.60 0.68 -4.81
N GLU A 40 -5.41 1.48 -5.86
CA GLU A 40 -4.80 2.81 -5.78
C GLU A 40 -5.60 3.75 -4.88
N ASN A 41 -6.91 3.85 -5.09
CA ASN A 41 -7.77 4.73 -4.30
C ASN A 41 -7.78 4.33 -2.80
N TYR A 42 -7.80 3.04 -2.52
CA TYR A 42 -7.72 2.55 -1.15
C TYR A 42 -6.34 2.86 -0.53
N ALA A 43 -5.26 2.61 -1.26
CA ALA A 43 -3.90 2.90 -0.81
C ALA A 43 -3.68 4.40 -0.58
N ASP A 44 -4.20 5.26 -1.45
CA ASP A 44 -4.15 6.71 -1.31
C ASP A 44 -4.87 7.17 -0.04
N GLY A 45 -6.08 6.68 0.20
CA GLY A 45 -6.82 6.95 1.44
C GLY A 45 -6.08 6.50 2.70
N GLN A 46 -5.42 5.34 2.68
CA GLN A 46 -4.60 4.86 3.79
C GLN A 46 -3.33 5.70 3.98
N ARG A 47 -2.67 6.14 2.91
CA ARG A 47 -1.51 7.05 2.98
C ARG A 47 -1.88 8.39 3.58
N ALA A 48 -2.98 8.98 3.12
CA ALA A 48 -3.51 10.22 3.67
C ALA A 48 -3.82 10.08 5.16
N ARG A 49 -4.42 8.96 5.57
CA ARG A 49 -4.69 8.64 6.99
C ARG A 49 -3.41 8.55 7.82
N LEU A 50 -2.36 7.94 7.26
CA LEU A 50 -1.07 7.74 7.91
C LEU A 50 -0.14 8.96 7.84
N GLY A 51 -0.57 10.06 7.19
CA GLY A 51 0.25 11.24 6.97
C GLY A 51 1.41 11.02 5.98
N LEU A 52 1.35 9.95 5.18
CA LEU A 52 2.35 9.65 4.17
C LEU A 52 2.11 10.54 2.95
N ALA A 53 2.97 11.53 2.77
CA ALA A 53 2.95 12.38 1.58
C ALA A 53 3.26 11.53 0.31
N ALA A 54 2.69 11.96 -0.82
CA ALA A 54 2.80 11.37 -2.16
C ALA A 54 1.86 10.19 -2.49
N LYS A 55 1.55 10.07 -3.79
CA LYS A 55 0.79 8.97 -4.41
C LYS A 55 1.42 7.63 -3.99
N PRO A 56 0.63 6.58 -3.66
CA PRO A 56 1.18 5.29 -3.29
C PRO A 56 2.14 4.75 -4.36
N PRO A 57 3.35 4.30 -3.96
CA PRO A 57 4.25 3.64 -4.88
C PRO A 57 3.57 2.39 -5.43
N ILE A 58 3.61 2.25 -6.75
CA ILE A 58 3.10 1.09 -7.46
C ILE A 58 4.31 0.24 -7.84
N ASP A 59 4.48 -0.89 -7.17
CA ASP A 59 5.38 -1.97 -7.57
C ASP A 59 4.77 -2.65 -8.80
N GLU A 60 5.13 -2.16 -9.98
CA GLU A 60 4.97 -2.90 -11.22
C GLU A 60 6.12 -3.92 -11.30
N PRO A 61 5.85 -5.21 -11.55
CA PRO A 61 6.93 -6.17 -11.78
C PRO A 61 7.68 -5.70 -13.02
N ASP A 62 8.99 -5.49 -12.86
CA ASP A 62 9.97 -5.29 -13.92
C ASP A 62 9.73 -6.39 -14.98
N MET A 63 9.20 -6.00 -16.14
CA MET A 63 8.81 -6.92 -17.21
C MET A 63 9.96 -7.03 -18.21
#